data_AF-A0A0C3D4P6-F1
#
_entry.id   AF-A0A0C3D4P6-F1
#
_cell.length_a   1.000
_cell.length_b   1.000
_cell.length_c   1.000
_cell.angle_alpha   90.00
_cell.angle_beta   90.00
_cell.angle_gamma   90.00
#
_symmetry.space_group_name_H-M   'P 1'
#
loop_
_entity.id
_entity.type
_entity.pdbx_description
1 polymer ?
#
loop_
_entity_poly.entity_id
_entity_poly.type
_entity_poly.pdbx_seq_one_letter_code
_entity_poly.pdbx_strand_id
1 'polypeptide(L)'
;MHQRYSEWITGDNAWNVQSQLPKGATLLGTILSSDKINISAMTSNRIAHPLLIGIGNIKMSTCLKLSSNSFMLTALLPVLKFIHEKKHMCGVLEDRLIHQCLDIVLKPIKKAVHLGVMMSDPNGHNCYCFTPLAGYIADMPEAAMLATVGGKTSPVTMAMYKQFSDPFQHEPHTASTTLTQLSIVKSKADPQDIQAFFQEAQNLRVGLAFLVLTQHEHNQVYSDEYVGQ
;
A
#
# COMPACT_ATOMS: atom_id res chain seq x y z
N MET A 1 3.95 -27.02 8.52
CA MET A 1 4.73 -26.19 9.47
C MET A 1 4.60 -24.76 8.99
N HIS A 2 3.95 -23.87 9.75
CA HIS A 2 3.91 -22.45 9.41
C HIS A 2 5.26 -21.83 9.76
N GLN A 3 6.06 -21.47 8.75
CA GLN A 3 7.23 -20.62 8.95
C GLN A 3 6.76 -19.19 9.23
N ARG A 4 7.15 -18.64 10.38
CA ARG A 4 6.99 -17.22 10.69
C ARG A 4 8.18 -16.48 10.14
N TYR A 5 7.96 -15.72 9.07
CA TYR A 5 8.99 -14.85 8.51
C TYR A 5 8.97 -13.51 9.26
N SER A 6 10.12 -13.11 9.83
CA SER A 6 10.25 -11.82 10.50
C SER A 6 10.60 -10.68 9.53
N GLU A 7 11.04 -11.00 8.31
CA GLU A 7 11.48 -10.03 7.30
C GLU A 7 10.92 -10.37 5.92
N TRP A 8 10.55 -9.35 5.14
CA TRP A 8 10.05 -9.51 3.77
C TRP A 8 10.99 -10.35 2.90
N ILE A 9 12.29 -10.07 2.96
CA ILE A 9 13.28 -10.74 2.10
C ILE A 9 13.46 -12.23 2.45
N THR A 10 12.97 -12.67 3.62
CA THR A 10 13.11 -14.06 4.08
C THR A 10 11.95 -14.96 3.67
N GLY A 11 10.80 -14.42 3.26
CA GLY A 11 9.68 -15.27 2.90
C GLY A 11 9.65 -15.68 1.44
N ASP A 12 8.87 -16.73 1.20
CA ASP A 12 8.89 -17.48 -0.05
C ASP A 12 8.53 -16.60 -1.26
N ASN A 13 7.63 -15.63 -1.08
CA ASN A 13 7.25 -14.73 -2.17
C ASN A 13 8.45 -13.91 -2.70
N ALA A 14 9.29 -13.36 -1.82
CA ALA A 14 10.44 -12.56 -2.27
C ALA A 14 11.44 -13.40 -3.07
N TRP A 15 11.66 -14.65 -2.65
CA TRP A 15 12.49 -15.61 -3.38
C TRP A 15 11.86 -16.03 -4.72
N ASN A 16 10.55 -16.24 -4.76
CA ASN A 16 9.80 -16.57 -5.97
C ASN A 16 9.84 -15.43 -6.99
N VAL A 17 9.77 -14.17 -6.55
CA VAL A 17 9.96 -12.99 -7.42
C VAL A 17 11.40 -12.95 -7.93
N GLN A 18 12.39 -13.06 -7.03
CA GLN A 18 13.80 -12.98 -7.39
C GLN A 18 14.22 -14.06 -8.40
N SER A 19 13.66 -15.27 -8.32
CA SER A 19 14.00 -16.39 -9.22
C SER A 19 13.52 -16.19 -10.66
N GLN A 20 12.57 -15.28 -10.86
CA GLN A 20 11.99 -14.99 -12.17
C GLN A 20 12.57 -13.70 -12.79
N LEU A 21 13.45 -12.99 -12.08
CA LEU A 21 14.19 -11.86 -12.63
C LEU A 21 15.32 -12.32 -13.56
N PRO A 22 15.76 -11.47 -14.50
CA PRO A 22 16.91 -11.76 -15.36
C PRO A 22 18.17 -12.13 -14.54
N LYS A 23 19.02 -12.99 -15.10
CA LYS A 23 20.27 -13.39 -14.44
C LYS A 23 21.12 -12.16 -14.13
N GLY A 24 21.56 -12.04 -12.88
CA GLY A 24 22.36 -10.90 -12.39
C GLY A 24 21.53 -9.69 -11.95
N ALA A 25 20.20 -9.73 -12.06
CA ALA A 25 19.32 -8.72 -11.49
C ALA A 25 19.02 -8.99 -10.00
N THR A 26 18.63 -7.95 -9.28
CA THR A 26 18.36 -7.99 -7.84
C THR A 26 16.98 -7.44 -7.51
N LEU A 27 16.29 -8.11 -6.60
CA LEU A 27 15.05 -7.65 -6.01
C LEU A 27 15.34 -6.75 -4.81
N LEU A 28 14.85 -5.51 -4.86
CA LEU A 28 15.03 -4.51 -3.82
C LEU A 28 13.67 -4.05 -3.31
N GLY A 29 13.15 -4.72 -2.28
CA GLY A 29 11.86 -4.37 -1.70
C GLY A 29 11.83 -2.93 -1.17
N THR A 30 10.74 -2.23 -1.42
CA THR A 30 10.50 -0.87 -0.92
C THR A 30 9.46 -0.92 0.20
N ILE A 31 9.71 -0.22 1.30
CA ILE A 31 8.75 -0.08 2.41
C ILE A 31 8.31 1.38 2.46
N LEU A 32 7.00 1.62 2.49
CA LEU A 32 6.46 2.95 2.74
C LEU A 32 6.03 3.09 4.20
N SER A 33 6.06 4.31 4.71
CA SER A 33 5.45 4.65 5.99
C SER A 33 4.89 6.05 5.88
N SER A 34 3.74 6.26 6.49
CA SER A 34 3.15 7.58 6.61
C SER A 34 2.54 7.69 7.99
N ASP A 35 3.14 8.53 8.82
CA ASP A 35 2.54 8.89 10.11
C ASP A 35 2.15 10.36 10.04
N LYS A 36 0.99 10.69 10.59
CA LYS A 36 0.53 12.08 10.66
C LYS A 36 1.46 12.88 11.57
N ILE A 37 2.27 13.76 10.99
CA ILE A 37 3.12 14.68 11.75
C ILE A 37 2.62 16.11 11.56
N ASN A 38 2.57 16.88 12.65
CA ASN A 38 2.38 18.33 12.56
C ASN A 38 3.65 18.97 12.02
N ILE A 39 3.59 19.53 10.82
CA ILE A 39 4.70 20.30 10.24
C ILE A 39 4.59 21.74 10.75
N SER A 40 4.89 21.97 12.02
CA SER A 40 4.92 23.33 12.56
C SER A 40 6.37 23.78 12.78
N ALA A 41 6.97 24.36 11.75
CA ALA A 41 8.16 25.18 11.91
C ALA A 41 7.96 26.47 11.11
N MET A 42 7.48 27.51 11.79
CA MET A 42 7.43 28.91 11.36
C MET A 42 6.68 29.18 10.04
N THR A 43 5.59 29.95 10.14
CA THR A 43 4.78 30.53 9.06
C THR A 43 3.82 29.59 8.29
N SER A 44 2.53 29.74 8.59
CA SER A 44 1.34 29.09 8.00
C SER A 44 0.98 27.75 8.67
N ASN A 45 -0.22 27.67 9.28
CA ASN A 45 -0.85 26.46 9.83
C ASN A 45 -1.10 25.38 8.75
N ARG A 46 -0.05 24.86 8.12
CA ARG A 46 -0.11 23.83 7.09
C ARG A 46 0.23 22.49 7.73
N ILE A 47 -0.64 21.53 7.52
CA ILE A 47 -0.47 20.14 7.97
C ILE A 47 -0.28 19.31 6.70
N ALA A 48 0.69 18.39 6.70
CA ALA A 48 0.85 17.42 5.63
C ALA A 48 1.25 16.08 6.26
N HIS A 49 0.90 14.96 5.61
CA HIS A 49 1.38 13.65 6.02
C HIS A 49 2.72 13.37 5.34
N PRO A 50 3.84 13.26 6.06
CA PRO A 50 5.09 12.81 5.46
C PRO A 50 4.96 11.37 4.97
N LEU A 51 5.22 11.16 3.69
CA LEU A 51 5.41 9.83 3.12
C LEU A 51 6.91 9.53 3.10
N LEU A 52 7.29 8.53 3.87
CA LEU A 52 8.66 8.03 3.98
C LEU A 52 8.83 6.76 3.14
N ILE A 53 10.02 6.59 2.56
CA ILE A 53 10.42 5.39 1.81
C ILE A 53 11.67 4.77 2.43
N GLY A 54 11.67 3.46 2.57
CA GLY A 54 12.81 2.66 3.02
C GLY A 54 13.02 1.44 2.13
N ILE A 55 14.10 0.70 2.40
CA ILE A 55 14.46 -0.52 1.68
C ILE A 55 14.20 -1.73 2.58
N GLY A 56 13.35 -2.65 2.12
CA GLY A 56 13.00 -3.89 2.83
C GLY A 56 14.10 -4.95 2.86
N ASN A 57 15.21 -4.72 2.17
CA ASN A 57 16.42 -5.54 2.25
C ASN A 57 17.34 -5.12 3.41
N ILE A 58 17.01 -4.04 4.12
CA ILE A 58 17.68 -3.67 5.37
C ILE A 58 17.05 -4.48 6.51
N LYS A 59 17.89 -5.11 7.34
CA LYS A 59 17.43 -5.86 8.50
C LYS A 59 16.54 -5.01 9.40
N MET A 60 15.44 -5.59 9.90
CA MET A 60 14.46 -4.86 10.70
C MET A 60 15.08 -4.26 11.97
N SER A 61 16.03 -4.97 12.59
CA SER A 61 16.78 -4.50 13.75
C SER A 61 17.65 -3.26 13.46
N THR A 62 18.04 -3.04 12.21
CA THR A 62 18.69 -1.82 11.76
C THR A 62 17.65 -0.73 11.53
N CYS A 63 16.52 -1.03 10.86
CA CYS A 63 15.45 -0.06 10.63
C CYS A 63 14.89 0.55 11.92
N LEU A 64 14.75 -0.25 12.97
CA LEU A 64 14.24 0.19 14.28
C LEU A 64 15.22 1.07 15.09
N LYS A 65 16.48 1.19 14.66
CA LYS A 65 17.42 2.12 15.29
C LYS A 65 17.14 3.53 14.79
N LEU A 66 16.80 4.43 15.72
CA LEU A 66 16.60 5.86 15.45
C LEU A 66 17.76 6.52 14.70
N SER A 67 18.99 6.03 14.89
CA SER A 67 20.19 6.54 14.21
C SER A 67 20.44 5.97 12.81
N SER A 68 19.62 5.02 12.34
CA SER A 68 19.87 4.29 11.09
C SER A 68 19.58 5.10 9.83
N ASN A 69 18.77 6.17 9.93
CA ASN A 69 18.25 6.93 8.78
C ASN A 69 17.75 5.99 7.65
N SER A 70 17.13 4.88 8.03
CA SER A 70 16.67 3.81 7.12
C SER A 70 15.48 4.21 6.24
N PHE A 71 14.85 5.34 6.58
CA PHE A 71 13.75 5.95 5.84
C PHE A 71 14.13 7.35 5.35
N MET A 72 13.73 7.67 4.12
CA MET A 72 13.90 8.96 3.48
C MET A 72 12.53 9.60 3.21
N LEU A 73 12.40 10.91 3.44
CA LEU A 73 11.20 11.65 3.08
C LEU A 73 11.04 11.70 1.56
N THR A 74 9.94 11.16 1.06
CA THR A 74 9.64 11.06 -0.38
C THR A 74 8.64 12.13 -0.82
N ALA A 75 7.60 12.37 0.00
CA ALA A 75 6.58 13.36 -0.32
C ALA A 75 5.91 13.89 0.95
N LEU A 76 5.24 15.04 0.81
CA LEU A 76 4.32 15.56 1.81
C LEU A 76 2.90 15.47 1.21
N LEU A 77 2.10 14.51 1.68
CA LEU A 77 0.73 14.33 1.22
C LEU A 77 -0.17 15.44 1.80
N PRO A 78 -1.08 16.02 0.99
CA PRO A 78 -1.90 17.14 1.43
C PRO A 78 -2.91 16.72 2.51
N VAL A 79 -3.05 17.54 3.56
CA VAL A 79 -4.18 17.44 4.50
C VAL A 79 -5.21 18.49 4.12
N LEU A 80 -6.27 18.07 3.44
CA LEU A 80 -7.35 18.96 3.02
C LEU A 80 -8.59 18.77 3.91
N LYS A 81 -9.29 19.87 4.17
CA LYS A 81 -10.62 19.84 4.76
C LYS A 81 -11.65 19.98 3.65
N PHE A 82 -12.26 18.87 3.26
CA PHE A 82 -13.36 18.89 2.30
C PHE A 82 -14.62 19.48 2.92
N ILE A 83 -15.32 20.33 2.17
CA ILE A 83 -16.63 20.88 2.54
C ILE A 83 -17.68 20.15 1.70
N HIS A 84 -18.58 19.43 2.36
CA HIS A 84 -19.65 18.69 1.72
C HIS A 84 -20.87 18.65 2.65
N GLU A 85 -22.08 18.67 2.09
CA GLU A 85 -23.34 18.63 2.86
C GLU A 85 -23.39 17.37 3.76
N LYS A 86 -22.99 16.24 3.18
CA LYS A 86 -22.87 14.96 3.87
C LYS A 86 -21.46 14.77 4.45
N LYS A 87 -21.33 14.82 5.77
CA LYS A 87 -20.04 14.69 6.48
C LYS A 87 -19.24 13.42 6.14
N HIS A 88 -19.91 12.29 5.89
CA HIS A 88 -19.21 11.04 5.52
C HIS A 88 -18.53 11.12 4.14
N MET A 89 -19.05 11.96 3.23
CA MET A 89 -18.44 12.15 1.91
C MET A 89 -17.11 12.89 2.00
N CYS A 90 -16.87 13.69 3.05
CA CYS A 90 -15.58 14.34 3.25
C CYS A 90 -14.44 13.30 3.40
N GLY A 91 -14.65 12.24 4.17
CA GLY A 91 -13.67 11.17 4.33
C GLY A 91 -13.44 10.39 3.04
N VAL A 92 -14.51 10.09 2.31
CA VAL A 92 -14.44 9.45 0.98
C VAL A 92 -13.58 10.28 -0.01
N LEU A 93 -13.75 11.60 -0.02
CA LEU A 93 -12.98 12.50 -0.88
C LEU A 93 -11.52 12.58 -0.43
N GLU A 94 -11.27 12.56 0.88
CA GLU A 94 -9.93 12.50 1.47
C GLU A 94 -9.19 11.22 1.06
N ASP A 95 -9.83 10.06 1.22
CA ASP A 95 -9.28 8.77 0.79
C ASP A 95 -8.94 8.77 -0.71
N ARG A 96 -9.88 9.25 -1.55
CA ARG A 96 -9.65 9.36 -3.01
C ARG A 96 -8.45 10.24 -3.34
N LEU A 97 -8.32 11.39 -2.67
CA LEU A 97 -7.20 12.31 -2.88
C LEU A 97 -5.87 11.67 -2.49
N ILE A 98 -5.81 11.00 -1.33
CA ILE A 98 -4.59 10.36 -0.85
C ILE A 98 -4.13 9.28 -1.84
N HIS A 99 -5.06 8.45 -2.34
CA HIS A 99 -4.72 7.46 -3.38
C HIS A 99 -4.21 8.12 -4.66
N GLN A 100 -4.85 9.21 -5.13
CA GLN A 100 -4.34 9.93 -6.30
C GLN A 100 -2.93 10.50 -6.08
N CYS A 101 -2.64 11.02 -4.88
CA CYS A 101 -1.31 11.51 -4.54
C CYS A 101 -0.28 10.37 -4.53
N LEU A 102 -0.61 9.23 -3.93
CA LEU A 102 0.25 8.06 -3.90
C LEU A 102 0.49 7.50 -5.31
N ASP A 103 -0.50 7.48 -6.19
CA ASP A 103 -0.33 7.06 -7.59
C ASP A 103 0.69 7.92 -8.34
N ILE A 104 0.64 9.24 -8.13
CA ILE A 104 1.58 10.20 -8.71
C ILE A 104 2.99 9.98 -8.14
N VAL A 105 3.12 9.92 -6.82
CA VAL A 105 4.42 9.83 -6.14
C VAL A 105 5.11 8.49 -6.43
N LEU A 106 4.36 7.39 -6.50
CA LEU A 106 4.91 6.05 -6.70
C LEU A 106 5.09 5.67 -8.17
N LYS A 107 4.76 6.56 -9.12
CA LYS A 107 4.94 6.32 -10.56
C LYS A 107 6.37 5.89 -10.95
N PRO A 108 7.46 6.46 -10.40
CA PRO A 108 8.82 5.98 -10.69
C PRO A 108 9.06 4.55 -10.20
N ILE A 109 8.49 4.19 -9.05
CA ILE A 109 8.61 2.84 -8.47
C ILE A 109 7.87 1.83 -9.33
N LYS A 110 6.65 2.15 -9.77
CA LYS A 110 5.89 1.30 -10.72
C LYS A 110 6.69 1.01 -11.98
N LYS A 111 7.42 2.00 -12.50
CA LYS A 111 8.33 1.80 -13.64
C LYS A 111 9.53 0.91 -13.30
N ALA A 112 10.18 1.14 -12.16
CA ALA A 112 11.33 0.35 -11.73
C ALA A 112 10.97 -1.12 -11.43
N VAL A 113 9.74 -1.40 -10.99
CA VAL A 113 9.22 -2.77 -10.85
C VAL A 113 9.05 -3.47 -12.19
N HIS A 114 8.63 -2.75 -13.22
CA HIS A 114 8.35 -3.36 -14.51
C HIS A 114 9.58 -3.48 -15.41
N LEU A 115 10.39 -2.41 -15.45
CA LEU A 115 11.51 -2.27 -16.37
C LEU A 115 12.86 -2.59 -15.72
N GLY A 116 12.91 -2.61 -14.39
CA GLY A 116 14.17 -2.53 -13.65
C GLY A 116 14.81 -1.14 -13.76
N VAL A 117 15.71 -0.85 -12.84
CA VAL A 117 16.56 0.35 -12.88
C VAL A 117 18.02 -0.07 -12.63
N MET A 118 18.95 0.49 -13.39
CA MET A 118 20.37 0.23 -13.18
C MET A 118 20.83 0.91 -11.90
N MET A 119 21.36 0.14 -10.96
CA MET A 119 21.93 0.66 -9.71
C MET A 119 23.28 0.00 -9.45
N SER A 120 24.17 0.72 -8.78
CA SER A 120 25.45 0.16 -8.34
C SER A 120 25.23 -0.64 -7.06
N ASP A 121 25.77 -1.85 -7.02
CA ASP A 121 25.85 -2.66 -5.81
C ASP A 121 26.87 -2.06 -4.82
N PRO A 122 26.96 -2.59 -3.58
CA PRO A 122 27.95 -2.13 -2.60
C PRO A 122 29.42 -2.30 -3.03
N ASN A 123 29.69 -3.11 -4.06
CA ASN A 123 31.02 -3.33 -4.61
C ASN A 123 31.32 -2.43 -5.82
N GLY A 124 30.36 -1.58 -6.24
CA GLY A 124 30.48 -0.70 -7.40
C GLY A 124 30.12 -1.34 -8.75
N HIS A 125 29.58 -2.56 -8.77
CA HIS A 125 29.09 -3.20 -9.98
C HIS A 125 27.67 -2.74 -10.30
N ASN A 126 27.40 -2.44 -11.57
CA ASN A 126 26.05 -2.09 -11.99
C ASN A 126 25.22 -3.37 -12.22
N CYS A 127 24.06 -3.44 -11.58
CA CYS A 127 23.07 -4.47 -11.82
C CYS A 127 21.68 -3.84 -12.04
N TYR A 128 20.79 -4.61 -12.68
CA TYR A 128 19.39 -4.23 -12.74
C TYR A 128 18.73 -4.54 -11.40
N CYS A 129 18.09 -3.54 -10.82
CA CYS A 129 17.33 -3.67 -9.60
C CYS A 129 15.84 -3.46 -9.87
N PHE A 130 15.01 -4.34 -9.32
CA PHE A 130 13.56 -4.29 -9.42
C PHE A 130 12.99 -3.97 -8.05
N THR A 131 12.18 -2.91 -7.94
CA THR A 131 11.85 -2.31 -6.64
C THR A 131 10.37 -2.42 -6.26
N PRO A 132 9.82 -3.62 -5.98
CA PRO A 132 8.40 -3.76 -5.62
C PRO A 132 8.11 -3.08 -4.29
N LEU A 133 6.87 -2.62 -4.12
CA LEU A 133 6.39 -2.27 -2.80
C LEU A 133 6.23 -3.56 -1.99
N ALA A 134 7.11 -3.73 -1.00
CA ALA A 134 7.16 -4.87 -0.09
C ALA A 134 6.22 -4.70 1.10
N GLY A 135 5.91 -3.46 1.48
CA GLY A 135 5.00 -3.18 2.59
C GLY A 135 4.70 -1.70 2.79
N TYR A 136 3.67 -1.44 3.56
CA TYR A 136 3.30 -0.11 4.01
C TYR A 136 3.04 -0.17 5.53
N ILE A 137 3.81 0.60 6.29
CA ILE A 137 3.66 0.75 7.73
C ILE A 137 2.60 1.83 7.97
N ALA A 138 1.45 1.39 8.46
CA ALA A 138 0.26 2.19 8.67
C ALA A 138 -0.47 1.73 9.95
N ASP A 139 -1.18 2.66 10.59
CA ASP A 139 -2.16 2.29 11.62
C ASP A 139 -3.40 1.64 10.99
N MET A 140 -4.32 1.12 11.81
CA MET A 140 -5.48 0.38 11.30
C MET A 140 -6.41 1.22 10.40
N PRO A 141 -6.77 2.48 10.76
CA PRO A 141 -7.51 3.36 9.85
C PRO A 141 -6.82 3.60 8.51
N GLU A 142 -5.51 3.86 8.51
CA GLU A 142 -4.76 4.10 7.27
C GLU A 142 -4.61 2.81 6.45
N ALA A 143 -4.33 1.67 7.08
CA ALA A 143 -4.30 0.37 6.42
C ALA A 143 -5.65 0.03 5.78
N ALA A 144 -6.76 0.37 6.44
CA ALA A 144 -8.10 0.20 5.88
C ALA A 144 -8.34 1.09 4.65
N MET A 145 -7.89 2.35 4.70
CA MET A 145 -7.95 3.28 3.58
C MET A 145 -7.10 2.79 2.39
N LEU A 146 -5.87 2.33 2.65
CA LEU A 146 -4.95 1.81 1.63
C LEU A 146 -5.48 0.52 0.97
N ALA A 147 -6.00 -0.41 1.77
CA ALA A 147 -6.59 -1.66 1.30
C ALA A 147 -7.96 -1.46 0.62
N THR A 148 -8.50 -0.23 0.63
CA THR A 148 -9.82 0.09 0.06
C THR A 148 -10.92 -0.77 0.71
N VAL A 149 -10.88 -0.93 2.03
CA VAL A 149 -11.87 -1.72 2.78
C VAL A 149 -12.86 -0.82 3.51
N GLY A 150 -14.14 -1.19 3.49
CA GLY A 150 -15.22 -0.45 4.12
C GLY A 150 -15.94 -1.26 5.20
N GLY A 151 -16.58 -0.57 6.16
CA GLY A 151 -17.55 -1.22 7.06
C GLY A 151 -16.97 -2.03 8.22
N LYS A 152 -15.83 -1.61 8.79
CA LYS A 152 -15.15 -2.28 9.91
C LYS A 152 -14.75 -3.73 9.59
N THR A 153 -14.17 -3.89 8.40
CA THR A 153 -13.54 -5.12 7.93
C THR A 153 -12.03 -5.05 8.15
N SER A 154 -11.39 -6.20 8.19
CA SER A 154 -9.94 -6.29 8.25
C SER A 154 -9.34 -5.86 6.89
N PRO A 155 -8.22 -5.09 6.87
CA PRO A 155 -7.48 -4.82 5.64
C PRO A 155 -6.64 -6.02 5.20
N VAL A 156 -6.56 -7.05 6.03
CA VAL A 156 -5.68 -8.22 5.87
C VAL A 156 -6.46 -9.46 5.48
N THR A 157 -7.68 -9.60 5.99
CA THR A 157 -8.52 -10.79 5.83
C THR A 157 -9.94 -10.37 5.49
N MET A 158 -10.73 -11.28 4.94
CA MET A 158 -12.16 -11.06 4.65
C MET A 158 -13.03 -11.00 5.93
N ALA A 159 -12.41 -11.03 7.12
CA ALA A 159 -13.10 -10.98 8.41
C ALA A 159 -13.76 -9.62 8.67
N MET A 160 -14.95 -9.65 9.25
CA MET A 160 -15.63 -8.46 9.77
C MET A 160 -15.42 -8.30 11.29
N TYR A 161 -15.65 -7.10 11.82
CA TYR A 161 -15.53 -6.80 13.26
C TYR A 161 -16.21 -7.82 14.19
N LYS A 162 -17.37 -8.37 13.81
CA LYS A 162 -18.09 -9.39 14.61
C LYS A 162 -17.40 -10.76 14.64
N GLN A 163 -16.52 -11.01 13.69
CA GLN A 163 -15.76 -12.24 13.49
C GLN A 163 -14.36 -12.16 14.11
N PHE A 164 -13.89 -10.99 14.55
CA PHE A 164 -12.54 -10.84 15.12
C PHE A 164 -12.31 -11.63 16.42
N SER A 165 -13.38 -12.09 17.07
CA SER A 165 -13.31 -12.93 18.27
C SER A 165 -13.52 -14.41 17.96
N ASP A 166 -13.79 -14.78 16.71
CA ASP A 166 -13.92 -16.18 16.35
C ASP A 166 -12.52 -16.83 16.16
N PRO A 167 -12.39 -18.14 16.39
CA PRO A 167 -11.13 -18.84 16.20
C PRO A 167 -10.88 -19.20 14.72
N PHE A 168 -11.74 -18.76 13.79
CA PHE A 168 -11.67 -19.14 12.39
C PHE A 168 -10.67 -18.24 11.65
N GLN A 169 -9.78 -18.86 10.90
CA GLN A 169 -8.88 -18.13 10.03
C GLN A 169 -9.63 -17.76 8.75
N HIS A 170 -10.06 -16.51 8.67
CA HIS A 170 -10.74 -15.98 7.48
C HIS A 170 -9.77 -15.85 6.31
N GLU A 171 -10.31 -16.00 5.09
CA GLU A 171 -9.55 -15.89 3.85
C GLU A 171 -8.76 -14.57 3.76
N PRO A 172 -7.57 -14.56 3.14
CA PRO A 172 -6.80 -13.34 2.92
C PRO A 172 -7.57 -12.31 2.07
N HIS A 173 -7.42 -11.03 2.41
CA HIS A 173 -7.91 -9.93 1.59
C HIS A 173 -6.80 -9.55 0.59
N THR A 174 -7.01 -9.84 -0.69
CA THR A 174 -5.99 -9.61 -1.72
C THR A 174 -6.30 -8.41 -2.61
N ALA A 175 -5.32 -7.98 -3.40
CA ALA A 175 -5.56 -6.98 -4.44
C ALA A 175 -6.59 -7.47 -5.46
N SER A 176 -6.56 -8.78 -5.79
CA SER A 176 -7.48 -9.41 -6.75
C SER A 176 -8.93 -9.36 -6.27
N THR A 177 -9.20 -9.65 -4.98
CA THR A 177 -10.54 -9.55 -4.42
C THR A 177 -11.07 -8.12 -4.48
N THR A 178 -10.24 -7.15 -4.10
CA THR A 178 -10.57 -5.72 -4.14
C THR A 178 -10.87 -5.25 -5.56
N LEU A 179 -10.05 -5.64 -6.54
CA LEU A 179 -10.24 -5.26 -7.94
C LEU A 179 -11.50 -5.88 -8.53
N THR A 180 -11.79 -7.14 -8.18
CA THR A 180 -13.02 -7.81 -8.57
C THR A 180 -14.24 -7.07 -8.02
N GLN A 181 -14.23 -6.73 -6.73
CA GLN A 181 -15.31 -5.96 -6.12
C GLN A 181 -15.47 -4.58 -6.78
N LEU A 182 -14.38 -3.84 -7.00
CA LEU A 182 -14.39 -2.54 -7.70
C LEU A 182 -14.94 -2.66 -9.13
N SER A 183 -14.63 -3.75 -9.85
CA SER A 183 -15.17 -3.97 -11.20
C SER A 183 -16.70 -4.15 -11.19
N ILE A 184 -17.23 -4.81 -10.15
CA ILE A 184 -18.68 -4.97 -9.94
C ILE A 184 -19.34 -3.64 -9.57
N VAL A 185 -18.69 -2.79 -8.78
CA VAL A 185 -19.22 -1.44 -8.48
C VAL A 185 -19.24 -0.59 -9.75
N LYS A 186 -18.16 -0.61 -10.54
CA LYS A 186 -18.02 0.14 -11.79
C LYS A 186 -19.05 -0.24 -12.85
N SER A 187 -19.54 -1.48 -12.85
CA SER A 187 -20.59 -1.89 -13.79
C SER A 187 -21.99 -1.38 -13.40
N LYS A 188 -22.16 -0.90 -12.16
CA LYS A 188 -23.44 -0.41 -11.62
C LYS A 188 -23.51 1.11 -11.48
N ALA A 189 -22.39 1.77 -11.22
CA ALA A 189 -22.33 3.21 -11.01
C ALA A 189 -21.07 3.82 -11.64
N ASP A 190 -21.19 5.05 -12.13
CA ASP A 190 -20.07 5.82 -12.67
C ASP A 190 -19.12 6.25 -11.53
N PRO A 191 -17.81 5.96 -11.60
CA PRO A 191 -16.82 6.45 -10.63
C PRO A 191 -16.76 7.98 -10.45
N GLN A 192 -17.26 8.75 -11.42
CA GLN A 192 -17.37 10.21 -11.33
C GLN A 192 -18.58 10.64 -10.50
N ASP A 193 -19.66 9.85 -10.46
CA ASP A 193 -20.74 10.02 -9.48
C ASP A 193 -20.32 9.40 -8.15
N ILE A 194 -19.54 10.18 -7.39
CA ILE A 194 -18.93 9.74 -6.12
C ILE A 194 -19.99 9.21 -5.15
N GLN A 195 -21.20 9.79 -5.15
CA GLN A 195 -22.23 9.41 -4.21
C GLN A 195 -22.91 8.10 -4.61
N ALA A 196 -23.30 7.93 -5.87
CA ALA A 196 -23.86 6.68 -6.35
C ALA A 196 -22.84 5.55 -6.26
N PHE A 197 -21.60 5.83 -6.63
CA PHE A 197 -20.48 4.89 -6.55
C PHE A 197 -20.21 4.47 -5.08
N PHE A 198 -20.30 5.40 -4.13
CA PHE A 198 -20.18 5.09 -2.70
C PHE A 198 -21.26 4.13 -2.22
N GLN A 199 -22.51 4.37 -2.60
CA GLN A 199 -23.64 3.54 -2.20
C GLN A 199 -23.47 2.10 -2.71
N GLU A 200 -23.07 1.93 -3.96
CA GLU A 200 -22.80 0.60 -4.52
C GLU A 200 -21.58 -0.06 -3.86
N ALA A 201 -20.53 0.69 -3.54
CA ALA A 201 -19.35 0.16 -2.87
C ALA A 201 -19.64 -0.29 -1.43
N GLN A 202 -20.55 0.38 -0.72
CA GLN A 202 -20.99 -0.03 0.61
C GLN A 202 -21.64 -1.42 0.62
N ASN A 203 -22.40 -1.75 -0.43
CA ASN A 203 -23.02 -3.08 -0.57
C ASN A 203 -21.98 -4.21 -0.62
N LEU A 204 -20.79 -3.92 -1.15
CA LEU A 204 -19.67 -4.86 -1.27
C LEU A 204 -18.58 -4.64 -0.20
N ARG A 205 -18.79 -3.69 0.72
CA ARG A 205 -17.84 -3.33 1.79
C ARG A 205 -16.46 -2.91 1.27
N VAL A 206 -16.46 -2.23 0.13
CA VAL A 206 -15.26 -1.69 -0.51
C VAL A 206 -15.24 -0.17 -0.37
N GLY A 207 -14.06 0.37 -0.13
CA GLY A 207 -13.80 1.81 -0.10
C GLY A 207 -13.80 2.41 -1.50
N LEU A 208 -13.73 3.74 -1.59
CA LEU A 208 -13.75 4.44 -2.89
C LEU A 208 -12.37 4.84 -3.42
N ALA A 209 -11.34 4.23 -2.88
CA ALA A 209 -10.00 4.40 -3.36
C ALA A 209 -9.77 3.59 -4.65
N PHE A 210 -9.12 4.22 -5.63
CA PHE A 210 -8.54 3.47 -6.73
C PHE A 210 -7.20 2.94 -6.24
N LEU A 211 -7.14 1.62 -6.04
CA LEU A 211 -5.99 0.91 -5.53
C LEU A 211 -4.70 1.41 -6.22
N VAL A 212 -3.85 2.11 -5.48
CA VAL A 212 -2.53 2.54 -5.97
C VAL A 212 -1.64 1.35 -6.29
N LEU A 213 -1.99 0.16 -5.79
CA LEU A 213 -1.17 -1.04 -5.84
C LEU A 213 -1.57 -2.04 -6.94
N THR A 214 -2.27 -1.61 -8.01
CA THR A 214 -2.50 -2.50 -9.15
C THR A 214 -1.18 -2.74 -9.90
N GLN A 215 -0.41 -3.70 -9.40
CA GLN A 215 0.54 -4.47 -10.18
C GLN A 215 -0.26 -5.48 -11.01
N HIS A 216 -0.89 -5.04 -12.10
CA HIS A 216 -1.39 -5.96 -13.12
C HIS A 216 -1.53 -5.18 -14.43
N GLU A 217 -0.82 -5.55 -15.49
CA GLU A 217 -1.36 -6.53 -16.45
C GLU A 217 -0.44 -7.72 -16.84
N HIS A 218 0.71 -7.96 -16.19
CA HIS A 218 1.59 -9.08 -16.61
C HIS A 218 2.16 -10.02 -15.52
N ASN A 219 1.74 -9.90 -14.25
CA ASN A 219 2.35 -10.66 -13.15
C ASN A 219 1.30 -11.32 -12.23
N GLN A 220 0.51 -12.26 -12.75
CA GLN A 220 -0.44 -13.11 -11.99
C GLN A 220 0.22 -14.02 -10.92
N VAL A 221 1.45 -13.75 -10.48
CA VAL A 221 2.25 -14.73 -9.74
C VAL A 221 2.78 -14.23 -8.37
N TYR A 222 2.58 -12.95 -7.96
CA TYR A 222 3.50 -12.37 -6.95
C TYR A 222 2.94 -11.56 -5.77
N SER A 223 1.63 -11.49 -5.55
CA SER A 223 1.08 -10.60 -4.52
C SER A 223 0.29 -11.28 -3.40
N ASP A 224 0.16 -12.61 -3.39
CA ASP A 224 -0.93 -13.25 -2.64
C ASP A 224 -0.60 -13.76 -1.22
N GLU A 225 0.60 -13.54 -0.66
CA GLU A 225 0.95 -14.17 0.64
C GLU A 225 1.50 -13.28 1.76
N TYR A 226 1.46 -11.94 1.67
CA TYR A 226 2.14 -11.10 2.67
C TYR A 226 1.30 -10.37 3.70
N VAL A 227 0.00 -10.65 3.80
CA VAL A 227 -0.83 -10.01 4.82
C VAL A 227 -1.61 -11.09 5.55
N GLY A 228 -1.13 -11.45 6.73
CA GLY A 228 -1.77 -12.48 7.57
C GLY A 228 -0.87 -13.00 8.68
N GLN A 229 -0.35 -12.12 9.55
CA GLN A 229 0.07 -12.44 10.93
C GLN A 229 -0.24 -11.28 11.86
#